data_AF-A0AAD2JLW1-F1
#
_entry.id   AF-A0AAD2JLW1-F1
#
_cell.length_a   1.000
_cell.length_b   1.000
_cell.length_c   1.000
_cell.angle_alpha   90.00
_cell.angle_beta   90.00
_cell.angle_gamma   90.00
#
_symmetry.space_group_name_H-M   'P 1'
#
loop_
_entity.id
_entity.type
_entity.pdbx_description
1 polymer ?
#
loop_
_entity_poly.entity_id
_entity_poly.type
_entity_poly.pdbx_seq_one_letter_code
_entity_poly.pdbx_strand_id
1 'polypeptide(L)'
;MMTYWILPKSGRPISTDTVQKITETEKQTDVVKEQMAQWTTDVSKILDARTGDISWGEDEIPPQLMFDLGLEDEEFKCNFNKLIKAEDVDDGTLQGTTETDDIDAQNYVNMEIGLRRGQEGELQRAVVRRRLVDAEGNPMGVANNNQLLDTRQYEVEYEDGSTKVLAANLLAENLLAQVDEHGHRHLLMEEITEHCSDEKAVKMKDAFYPLASGMQRRRHTTAGWDLYVTYKDCSSNWIPLKDMKESFPIEVADYAISKGIQDEPAFAWWIPHVV
;
A
#
# COMPACT_ATOMS: atom_id res chain seq x y z
N MET A 1 6.29 -9.75 46.78
CA MET A 1 7.48 -8.94 46.49
C MET A 1 7.02 -7.55 46.15
N MET A 2 7.66 -6.51 46.69
CA MET A 2 7.37 -5.13 46.26
C MET A 2 8.06 -4.88 44.91
N THR A 3 7.30 -4.39 43.94
CA THR A 3 7.81 -3.98 42.62
C THR A 3 7.90 -2.46 42.59
N TYR A 4 9.05 -1.94 42.22
CA TYR A 4 9.29 -0.52 42.03
C TYR A 4 9.35 -0.18 40.55
N TRP A 5 8.83 0.99 40.20
CA TRP A 5 8.96 1.55 38.86
C TRP A 5 10.05 2.63 38.88
N ILE A 6 11.09 2.43 38.08
CA ILE A 6 12.22 3.35 37.97
C ILE A 6 12.32 3.90 36.55
N LEU A 7 12.64 5.19 36.45
CA LEU A 7 12.82 5.90 35.19
C LEU A 7 14.32 6.07 34.89
N PRO A 8 14.92 5.20 34.07
CA PRO A 8 16.29 5.37 33.60
C PRO A 8 16.41 6.56 32.61
N LYS A 9 17.65 6.93 32.29
CA LYS A 9 17.97 7.97 31.29
C LYS A 9 17.33 7.77 29.90
N SER A 10 16.90 6.54 29.59
CA SER A 10 16.23 6.21 28.33
C SER A 10 14.76 6.65 28.27
N GLY A 11 14.19 7.18 29.37
CA GLY A 11 12.80 7.67 29.40
C GLY A 11 11.73 6.57 29.41
N ARG A 12 12.11 5.29 29.38
CA ARG A 12 11.18 4.14 29.44
C ARG A 12 11.16 3.55 30.85
N PRO A 13 10.01 3.51 31.55
CA PRO A 13 9.95 2.98 32.91
C PRO A 13 10.25 1.48 32.95
N ILE A 14 11.14 1.07 33.87
CA ILE A 14 11.51 -0.33 34.12
C ILE A 14 10.93 -0.75 35.47
N SER A 15 10.41 -1.98 35.56
CA SER A 15 10.02 -2.57 36.84
C SER A 15 11.16 -3.41 37.42
N THR A 16 11.54 -3.14 38.67
CA THR A 16 12.53 -3.94 39.40
C THR A 16 12.06 -4.26 40.81
N ASP A 17 12.50 -5.41 41.31
CA ASP A 17 12.26 -5.87 42.68
C ASP A 17 13.29 -5.33 43.69
N THR A 18 14.43 -4.84 43.18
CA THR A 18 15.58 -4.39 43.97
C THR A 18 15.91 -2.94 43.68
N VAL A 19 15.88 -2.07 44.69
CA VAL A 19 16.23 -0.64 44.60
C VAL A 19 17.05 -0.22 45.81
N GLN A 20 18.13 0.55 45.58
CA GLN A 20 18.94 1.13 46.64
C GLN A 20 18.70 2.63 46.73
N LYS A 21 18.39 3.13 47.93
CA LYS A 21 18.25 4.56 48.20
C LYS A 21 19.62 5.20 48.34
N ILE A 22 19.85 6.30 47.63
CA ILE A 22 21.05 7.14 47.79
C ILE A 22 21.00 7.82 49.15
N THR A 23 22.07 7.69 49.93
CA THR A 23 22.21 8.29 51.26
C THR A 23 22.44 9.80 51.19
N GLU A 24 22.14 10.54 52.27
CA GLU A 24 22.35 12.01 52.29
C GLU A 24 23.82 12.40 52.13
N THR A 25 24.73 11.56 52.63
CA THR A 25 26.19 11.71 52.45
C THR A 25 26.62 11.55 51.00
N GLU A 26 26.04 10.58 50.27
CA GLU A 26 26.35 10.37 48.85
C GLU A 26 25.79 11.50 47.98
N LYS A 27 24.60 12.05 48.30
CA LYS A 27 24.03 13.20 47.59
C LYS A 27 24.91 14.46 47.66
N GLN A 28 25.75 14.58 48.69
CA GLN A 28 26.66 15.72 48.82
C GLN A 28 27.94 15.56 47.99
N THR A 29 28.23 14.36 47.49
CA THR A 29 29.41 14.08 46.67
C THR A 29 29.22 14.68 45.28
N ASP A 30 30.25 15.35 44.77
CA ASP A 30 30.17 16.08 43.50
C ASP A 30 29.88 15.15 42.31
N VAL A 31 30.41 13.93 42.33
CA VAL A 31 30.13 12.88 41.33
C VAL A 31 28.64 12.57 41.24
N VAL A 32 27.95 12.45 42.37
CA VAL A 32 26.51 12.12 42.40
C VAL A 32 25.69 13.32 41.94
N LYS A 33 26.09 14.54 42.29
CA LYS A 33 25.43 15.77 41.81
C LYS A 33 25.54 15.92 40.29
N GLU A 34 26.72 15.65 39.72
CA GLU A 34 26.94 15.67 38.28
C GLU A 34 26.06 14.64 37.57
N GLN A 35 26.00 13.41 38.09
CA GLN A 35 25.12 12.35 37.55
C GLN A 35 23.64 12.71 37.64
N MET A 36 23.19 13.30 38.76
CA MET A 36 21.81 13.77 38.92
C MET A 36 21.48 14.92 37.95
N ALA A 37 22.42 15.85 37.73
CA ALA A 37 22.25 16.95 36.79
C ALA A 37 22.21 16.48 35.33
N GLN A 38 23.08 15.55 34.94
CA GLN A 38 23.08 14.90 33.63
C GLN A 38 21.75 14.18 33.40
N TRP A 39 21.34 13.33 34.33
CA TRP A 39 20.07 12.61 34.23
C TRP A 39 18.86 13.56 34.12
N THR A 40 18.83 14.63 34.92
CA THR A 40 17.74 15.61 34.86
C THR A 40 17.68 16.32 33.51
N THR A 41 18.83 16.66 32.94
CA THR A 41 18.94 17.32 31.63
C THR A 41 18.51 16.40 30.49
N ASP A 42 18.87 15.13 30.55
CA ASP A 42 18.51 14.15 29.51
C ASP A 42 17.02 13.79 29.58
N VAL A 43 16.47 13.64 30.79
CA VAL A 43 15.06 13.31 30.99
C VAL A 43 14.16 14.50 30.69
N SER A 44 14.56 15.74 31.01
CA SER A 44 13.77 16.93 30.66
C SER A 44 13.69 17.12 29.15
N LYS A 45 14.77 16.86 28.40
CA LYS A 45 14.73 16.86 26.93
C LYS A 45 13.71 15.87 26.37
N ILE A 46 13.61 14.68 26.95
CA ILE A 46 12.69 13.63 26.49
C ILE A 46 11.24 13.96 26.86
N LEU A 47 11.00 14.46 28.09
CA LEU A 47 9.65 14.70 28.60
C LEU A 47 9.03 16.03 28.13
N ASP A 48 9.84 17.06 27.89
CA ASP A 48 9.38 18.36 27.38
C ASP A 48 9.34 18.42 25.84
N ALA A 49 9.89 17.42 25.14
CA ALA A 49 9.81 17.35 23.69
C ALA A 49 8.36 17.07 23.25
N ARG A 50 7.79 18.03 22.52
CA ARG A 50 6.47 17.91 21.90
C ARG A 50 6.57 17.04 20.64
N THR A 51 6.73 15.73 20.83
CA THR A 51 6.62 14.60 19.86
C THR A 51 7.40 14.67 18.52
N GLY A 52 7.95 15.82 18.10
CA GLY A 52 8.50 16.02 16.74
C GLY A 52 9.97 16.42 16.64
N ASP A 53 10.61 16.89 17.70
CA ASP A 53 12.00 17.40 17.67
C ASP A 53 12.94 16.56 18.57
N ILE A 54 12.98 15.25 18.36
CA ILE A 54 14.00 14.40 18.96
C ILE A 54 15.11 14.23 17.93
N SER A 55 16.11 15.12 17.95
CA SER A 55 17.33 14.95 17.18
C SER A 55 18.21 13.90 17.86
N TRP A 56 18.02 12.62 17.50
CA TRP A 56 18.91 11.55 17.92
C TRP A 56 20.32 11.79 17.39
N GLY A 57 21.35 11.59 18.21
CA GLY A 57 22.70 11.38 17.68
C GLY A 57 22.76 10.03 16.97
N GLU A 58 23.44 9.95 15.83
CA GLU A 58 23.58 8.70 15.02
C GLU A 58 24.00 7.48 15.87
N ASP A 59 24.82 7.70 16.91
CA ASP A 59 25.32 6.65 17.81
C ASP A 59 24.31 6.15 18.87
N GLU A 60 23.18 6.84 19.07
CA GLU A 60 22.20 6.52 20.11
C GLU A 60 20.99 5.73 19.58
N ILE A 61 20.86 5.61 18.26
CA ILE A 61 19.80 4.83 17.61
C ILE A 61 20.22 3.36 17.60
N PRO A 62 19.44 2.43 18.19
CA PRO A 62 19.69 1.01 18.06
C PRO A 62 19.86 0.64 16.57
N PRO A 63 20.89 -0.10 16.16
CA PRO A 63 21.15 -0.41 14.74
C PRO A 63 19.96 -1.09 14.01
N GLN A 64 19.07 -1.70 14.79
CA GLN A 64 17.83 -2.33 14.33
C GLN A 64 16.78 -1.32 13.82
N LEU A 65 16.85 -0.06 14.27
CA LEU A 65 15.91 1.03 13.96
C LEU A 65 16.50 2.06 12.98
N MET A 66 17.79 1.95 12.67
CA MET A 66 18.46 2.84 11.72
C MET A 66 18.29 2.30 10.30
N PHE A 67 17.80 3.11 9.37
CA PHE A 67 17.80 2.78 7.94
C PHE A 67 19.14 3.22 7.33
N ASP A 68 20.09 2.30 7.21
CA ASP A 68 21.39 2.54 6.57
C ASP A 68 21.59 1.59 5.41
N LEU A 69 21.67 2.17 4.21
CA LEU A 69 21.88 1.44 2.97
C LEU A 69 23.15 0.59 3.01
N GLY A 70 24.17 0.94 3.79
CA GLY A 70 25.40 0.16 3.95
C GLY A 70 25.18 -1.19 4.63
N LEU A 71 24.23 -1.26 5.57
CA LEU A 71 23.95 -2.42 6.42
C LEU A 71 22.84 -3.34 5.89
N GLU A 72 22.17 -2.95 4.80
CA GLU A 72 21.17 -3.77 4.10
C GLU A 72 21.82 -4.87 3.25
N ASP A 73 21.06 -5.94 2.98
CA ASP A 73 21.52 -7.05 2.14
C ASP A 73 21.62 -6.66 0.65
N GLU A 74 22.40 -7.43 -0.12
CA GLU A 74 22.63 -7.20 -1.55
C GLU A 74 21.32 -7.26 -2.36
N GLU A 75 20.35 -8.06 -1.91
CA GLU A 75 19.06 -8.24 -2.56
C GLU A 75 18.17 -7.00 -2.40
N PHE A 76 18.12 -6.42 -1.20
CA PHE A 76 17.45 -5.15 -0.94
C PHE A 76 18.12 -4.00 -1.69
N LYS A 77 19.45 -3.90 -1.67
CA LYS A 77 20.19 -2.88 -2.44
C LYS A 77 19.88 -2.95 -3.93
N CYS A 78 19.77 -4.16 -4.48
CA CYS A 78 19.40 -4.35 -5.87
C CYS A 78 17.95 -3.90 -6.13
N ASN A 79 17.00 -4.26 -5.28
CA ASN A 79 15.59 -3.88 -5.44
C ASN A 79 15.31 -2.39 -5.15
N PHE A 80 16.04 -1.77 -4.23
CA PHE A 80 15.94 -0.36 -3.91
C PHE A 80 16.50 0.52 -5.05
N ASN A 81 17.59 0.08 -5.69
CA ASN A 81 18.18 0.76 -6.85
C ASN A 81 17.52 0.38 -8.17
N LYS A 82 16.59 -0.59 -8.19
CA LYS A 82 15.72 -0.78 -9.35
C LYS A 82 14.84 0.47 -9.45
N LEU A 83 15.19 1.34 -10.39
CA LEU A 83 14.24 2.25 -11.00
C LEU A 83 12.96 1.45 -11.29
N ILE A 84 11.79 2.02 -10.98
CA ILE A 84 10.52 1.52 -11.48
C ILE A 84 10.60 1.66 -13.00
N LYS A 85 11.22 0.67 -13.64
CA LYS A 85 10.88 0.36 -15.00
C LYS A 85 9.55 -0.33 -14.87
N ALA A 86 8.53 0.26 -15.46
CA ALA A 86 7.30 -0.45 -15.76
C ALA A 86 7.67 -1.59 -16.73
N GLU A 87 8.28 -2.65 -16.22
CA GLU A 87 8.74 -3.81 -17.01
C GLU A 87 7.57 -4.75 -17.37
N ASP A 88 6.35 -4.43 -16.92
CA ASP A 88 5.08 -5.00 -17.38
C ASP A 88 4.16 -3.98 -18.07
N VAL A 89 4.70 -2.82 -18.50
CA VAL A 89 4.13 -2.16 -19.68
C VAL A 89 4.95 -2.69 -20.83
N ASP A 90 4.38 -3.66 -21.55
CA ASP A 90 4.87 -4.00 -22.87
C ASP A 90 4.84 -2.72 -23.70
N ASP A 91 5.98 -2.03 -23.76
CA ASP A 91 6.32 -1.05 -24.79
C ASP A 91 6.46 -1.74 -26.17
N GLY A 92 5.95 -2.97 -26.30
CA GLY A 92 5.50 -3.61 -27.52
C GLY A 92 4.48 -2.74 -28.24
N THR A 93 5.00 -1.82 -29.03
CA THR A 93 4.28 -1.14 -30.11
C THR A 93 3.06 -0.34 -29.66
N LEU A 94 3.29 0.78 -28.98
CA LEU A 94 2.65 2.03 -29.42
C LEU A 94 3.36 2.53 -30.69
N GLN A 95 3.47 1.65 -31.70
CA GLN A 95 3.33 2.13 -33.06
C GLN A 95 1.92 2.70 -33.02
N GLY A 96 1.78 4.02 -33.09
CA GLY A 96 0.48 4.64 -33.31
C GLY A 96 -0.15 3.82 -34.41
N THR A 97 -1.14 2.99 -34.04
CA THR A 97 -1.85 2.18 -34.99
C THR A 97 -2.29 3.21 -35.97
N THR A 98 -1.74 3.14 -37.18
CA THR A 98 -2.32 3.86 -38.29
C THR A 98 -3.78 3.48 -38.16
N GLU A 99 -4.63 4.45 -37.81
CA GLU A 99 -6.05 4.25 -37.63
C GLU A 99 -6.53 3.72 -38.98
N THR A 100 -6.40 2.42 -39.18
CA THR A 100 -7.32 1.71 -40.02
C THR A 100 -8.59 1.86 -39.22
N ASP A 101 -9.43 2.77 -39.70
CA ASP A 101 -10.86 2.82 -39.47
C ASP A 101 -11.44 1.45 -39.88
N ASP A 102 -11.02 0.38 -39.20
CA ASP A 102 -11.55 -0.95 -39.36
C ASP A 102 -12.91 -0.87 -38.70
N ILE A 103 -13.92 -0.70 -39.54
CA ILE A 103 -15.34 -0.70 -39.21
C ILE A 103 -15.76 -2.00 -38.45
N ASP A 104 -14.85 -2.98 -38.39
CA ASP A 104 -14.99 -4.26 -37.69
C ASP A 104 -14.20 -4.39 -36.37
N ALA A 105 -13.45 -3.37 -35.93
CA ALA A 105 -12.76 -3.40 -34.64
C ALA A 105 -13.76 -3.55 -33.46
N GLN A 106 -13.46 -4.44 -32.52
CA GLN A 106 -14.26 -4.70 -31.31
C GLN A 106 -14.11 -3.56 -30.30
N ASN A 107 -14.68 -2.39 -30.61
CA ASN A 107 -14.39 -1.10 -29.98
C ASN A 107 -14.66 -0.97 -28.47
N TYR A 108 -15.19 -2.01 -27.80
CA TYR A 108 -15.54 -1.97 -26.37
C TYR A 108 -15.52 -3.35 -25.69
N VAL A 109 -15.16 -4.41 -26.40
CA VAL A 109 -15.28 -5.77 -25.86
C VAL A 109 -14.23 -5.98 -24.76
N ASN A 110 -14.63 -6.64 -23.67
CA ASN A 110 -13.85 -6.85 -22.44
C ASN A 110 -13.57 -5.59 -21.62
N MET A 111 -14.14 -4.43 -21.96
CA MET A 111 -14.02 -3.25 -21.10
C MET A 111 -14.88 -3.39 -19.85
N GLU A 112 -14.29 -3.01 -18.71
CA GLU A 112 -14.99 -2.88 -17.44
C GLU A 112 -15.46 -1.44 -17.23
N ILE A 113 -16.72 -1.29 -16.86
CA ILE A 113 -17.39 0.00 -16.66
C ILE A 113 -18.28 -0.04 -15.41
N GLY A 114 -18.27 1.05 -14.66
CA GLY A 114 -19.32 1.32 -13.67
C GLY A 114 -20.57 1.86 -14.35
N LEU A 115 -21.71 1.19 -14.21
CA LEU A 115 -23.00 1.67 -14.73
C LEU A 115 -23.92 2.04 -13.56
N ARG A 116 -24.46 3.25 -13.60
CA ARG A 116 -25.42 3.70 -12.58
C ARG A 116 -26.74 2.93 -12.73
N ARG A 117 -27.14 2.18 -11.70
CA ARG A 117 -28.39 1.39 -11.67
C ARG A 117 -29.07 1.49 -10.31
N GLY A 118 -30.40 1.41 -10.27
CA GLY A 118 -31.20 1.50 -9.04
C GLY A 118 -31.79 2.89 -8.76
N GLN A 119 -32.59 3.01 -7.70
CA GLN A 119 -33.22 4.28 -7.29
C GLN A 119 -32.22 5.27 -6.64
N GLU A 120 -31.14 4.76 -6.06
CA GLU A 120 -30.09 5.57 -5.40
C GLU A 120 -28.93 5.95 -6.34
N GLY A 121 -28.94 5.46 -7.59
CA GLY A 121 -27.89 5.78 -8.57
C GLY A 121 -26.53 5.20 -8.24
N GLU A 122 -26.49 4.08 -7.51
CA GLU A 122 -25.27 3.32 -7.21
C GLU A 122 -24.58 2.89 -8.50
N LEU A 123 -23.25 2.99 -8.51
CA LEU A 123 -22.42 2.44 -9.57
C LEU A 123 -22.41 0.91 -9.40
N GLN A 124 -22.76 0.17 -10.43
CA GLN A 124 -22.58 -1.28 -10.47
C GLN A 124 -21.55 -1.63 -11.52
N ARG A 125 -20.59 -2.48 -11.17
CA ARG A 125 -19.59 -2.99 -12.11
C ARG A 125 -20.25 -3.87 -13.16
N ALA A 126 -19.87 -3.62 -14.40
CA ALA A 126 -20.37 -4.35 -15.55
C ALA A 126 -19.26 -4.52 -16.60
N VAL A 127 -19.25 -5.68 -17.26
CA VAL A 127 -18.26 -6.05 -18.28
C VAL A 127 -18.96 -6.18 -19.62
N VAL A 128 -18.41 -5.51 -20.63
CA VAL A 128 -18.91 -5.63 -22.00
C VAL A 128 -18.47 -6.98 -22.59
N ARG A 129 -19.40 -7.93 -22.74
CA ARG A 129 -19.09 -9.29 -23.16
C ARG A 129 -18.89 -9.42 -24.66
N ARG A 130 -19.79 -8.84 -25.45
CA ARG A 130 -19.80 -9.00 -26.91
C ARG A 130 -20.63 -7.95 -27.60
N ARG A 131 -20.34 -7.75 -28.89
CA ARG A 131 -21.21 -7.00 -29.81
C ARG A 131 -22.45 -7.83 -30.13
N LEU A 132 -23.61 -7.19 -30.13
CA LEU A 132 -24.86 -7.85 -30.45
C LEU A 132 -24.98 -8.07 -31.96
N VAL A 133 -25.48 -9.25 -32.35
CA VAL A 133 -25.73 -9.68 -33.72
C VAL A 133 -27.19 -10.12 -33.84
N ASP A 134 -27.80 -9.84 -34.98
CA ASP A 134 -29.16 -10.27 -35.32
C ASP A 134 -29.22 -11.77 -35.63
N ALA A 135 -30.43 -12.33 -35.78
CA ALA A 135 -30.67 -13.74 -36.10
C ALA A 135 -29.99 -14.21 -37.41
N GLU A 136 -29.69 -13.28 -38.30
CA GLU A 136 -29.00 -13.50 -39.58
C GLU A 136 -27.47 -13.34 -39.49
N GLY A 137 -26.93 -13.08 -38.29
CA GLY A 137 -25.49 -12.91 -38.05
C GLY A 137 -24.93 -11.52 -38.37
N ASN A 138 -25.79 -10.57 -38.77
CA ASN A 138 -25.39 -9.20 -39.04
C ASN A 138 -25.24 -8.40 -37.73
N PRO A 139 -24.18 -7.59 -37.56
CA PRO A 139 -24.00 -6.80 -36.35
C PRO A 139 -25.07 -5.71 -36.20
N MET A 140 -25.59 -5.56 -34.98
CA MET A 140 -26.63 -4.57 -34.69
C MET A 140 -26.02 -3.18 -34.44
N GLY A 141 -26.55 -2.18 -35.15
CA GLY A 141 -26.13 -0.77 -35.06
C GLY A 141 -25.00 -0.39 -36.02
N VAL A 142 -24.87 0.91 -36.26
CA VAL A 142 -23.96 1.49 -37.26
C VAL A 142 -22.80 2.21 -36.56
N ALA A 143 -21.59 1.92 -37.02
CA ALA A 143 -20.37 2.57 -36.58
C ALA A 143 -20.36 4.07 -36.95
N ASN A 144 -19.82 4.90 -36.08
CA ASN A 144 -19.58 6.31 -36.39
C ASN A 144 -18.23 6.74 -35.80
N ASN A 145 -17.47 7.56 -36.53
CA ASN A 145 -16.20 8.11 -36.05
C ASN A 145 -16.42 9.02 -34.83
N ASN A 146 -17.59 9.64 -34.71
CA ASN A 146 -17.96 10.33 -33.47
C ASN A 146 -18.61 9.35 -32.49
N GLN A 147 -17.92 9.05 -31.39
CA GLN A 147 -18.36 8.13 -30.34
C GLN A 147 -19.78 8.42 -29.81
N LEU A 148 -20.16 9.69 -29.73
CA LEU A 148 -21.49 10.11 -29.24
C LEU A 148 -22.63 9.74 -30.21
N LEU A 149 -22.30 9.52 -31.48
CA LEU A 149 -23.23 9.13 -32.54
C LEU A 149 -23.09 7.66 -32.92
N ASP A 150 -22.23 6.89 -32.23
CA ASP A 150 -22.09 5.46 -32.46
C ASP A 150 -23.31 4.71 -31.91
N THR A 151 -23.97 3.95 -32.77
CA THR A 151 -25.22 3.23 -32.47
C THR A 151 -25.01 1.72 -32.36
N ARG A 152 -23.76 1.23 -32.43
CA ARG A 152 -23.43 -0.18 -32.23
C ARG A 152 -23.96 -0.66 -30.89
N GLN A 153 -24.54 -1.86 -30.86
CA GLN A 153 -25.12 -2.44 -29.64
C GLN A 153 -24.21 -3.52 -29.05
N TYR A 154 -24.10 -3.51 -27.73
CA TYR A 154 -23.28 -4.44 -26.97
C TYR A 154 -24.10 -5.07 -25.84
N GLU A 155 -23.81 -6.33 -25.55
CA GLU A 155 -24.30 -7.02 -24.37
C GLU A 155 -23.32 -6.79 -23.22
N VAL A 156 -23.82 -6.21 -22.14
CA VAL A 156 -23.08 -5.94 -20.92
C VAL A 156 -23.61 -6.85 -19.81
N GLU A 157 -22.70 -7.51 -19.12
CA GLU A 157 -23.00 -8.39 -17.98
C GLU A 157 -22.57 -7.70 -16.69
N TYR A 158 -23.47 -7.61 -15.71
CA TYR A 158 -23.21 -7.07 -14.39
C TYR A 158 -22.66 -8.15 -13.45
N GLU A 159 -22.09 -7.76 -12.31
CA GLU A 159 -21.60 -8.70 -11.29
C GLU A 159 -22.70 -9.60 -10.70
N ASP A 160 -23.97 -9.17 -10.71
CA ASP A 160 -25.11 -9.99 -10.30
C ASP A 160 -25.50 -11.08 -11.34
N GLY A 161 -24.76 -11.15 -12.45
CA GLY A 161 -25.02 -12.06 -13.57
C GLY A 161 -26.17 -11.63 -14.47
N SER A 162 -26.80 -10.48 -14.21
CA SER A 162 -27.79 -9.93 -15.12
C SER A 162 -27.12 -9.36 -16.37
N THR A 163 -27.77 -9.47 -17.52
CA THR A 163 -27.29 -8.87 -18.77
C THR A 163 -28.21 -7.73 -19.21
N LYS A 164 -27.62 -6.71 -19.83
CA LYS A 164 -28.35 -5.58 -20.44
C LYS A 164 -27.70 -5.20 -21.75
N VAL A 165 -28.53 -4.91 -22.74
CA VAL A 165 -28.07 -4.38 -24.02
C VAL A 165 -27.93 -2.86 -23.91
N LEU A 166 -26.75 -2.34 -24.28
CA LEU A 166 -26.44 -0.92 -24.31
C LEU A 166 -25.85 -0.52 -25.66
N ALA A 167 -26.09 0.72 -26.07
CA ALA A 167 -25.49 1.31 -27.25
C ALA A 167 -24.10 1.87 -26.95
N ALA A 168 -23.24 1.93 -27.96
CA ALA A 168 -21.86 2.38 -27.85
C ALA A 168 -21.73 3.81 -27.30
N ASN A 169 -22.59 4.72 -27.75
CA ASN A 169 -22.65 6.09 -27.21
C ASN A 169 -22.89 6.13 -25.70
N LEU A 170 -23.81 5.31 -25.17
CA LEU A 170 -24.08 5.23 -23.73
C LEU A 170 -22.87 4.65 -22.97
N LEU A 171 -22.16 3.69 -23.56
CA LEU A 171 -20.93 3.15 -22.96
C LEU A 171 -19.84 4.23 -22.92
N ALA A 172 -19.65 4.96 -24.02
CA ALA A 172 -18.69 6.05 -24.13
C ALA A 172 -18.99 7.18 -23.13
N GLU A 173 -20.26 7.57 -22.98
CA GLU A 173 -20.68 8.58 -22.00
C GLU A 173 -20.37 8.16 -20.56
N ASN A 174 -20.67 6.90 -20.20
CA ASN A 174 -20.36 6.39 -18.85
C ASN A 174 -18.85 6.28 -18.61
N LEU A 175 -18.08 5.89 -19.63
CA LEU A 175 -16.62 5.87 -19.57
C LEU A 175 -16.05 7.28 -19.33
N LEU A 176 -16.49 8.27 -20.11
CA LEU A 176 -16.03 9.65 -19.99
C LEU A 176 -16.43 10.28 -18.66
N ALA A 177 -17.59 9.92 -18.11
CA ALA A 177 -18.04 10.42 -16.82
C ALA A 177 -17.20 9.93 -15.64
N GLN A 178 -16.36 8.91 -15.82
CA GLN A 178 -15.49 8.33 -14.79
C GLN A 178 -14.05 8.84 -14.86
N VAL A 179 -13.73 9.64 -15.86
CA VAL A 179 -12.38 10.10 -16.15
C VAL A 179 -12.29 11.60 -15.87
N ASP A 180 -11.18 12.06 -15.31
CA ASP A 180 -10.92 13.47 -15.04
C ASP A 180 -10.56 14.27 -16.30
N GLU A 181 -10.29 15.56 -16.15
CA GLU A 181 -9.89 16.46 -17.25
C GLU A 181 -8.54 16.10 -17.90
N HIS A 182 -7.77 15.20 -17.30
CA HIS A 182 -6.48 14.73 -17.76
C HIS A 182 -6.50 13.32 -18.34
N GLY A 183 -7.67 12.68 -18.42
CA GLY A 183 -7.77 11.32 -18.95
C GLY A 183 -7.48 10.23 -17.91
N HIS A 184 -7.32 10.57 -16.63
CA HIS A 184 -7.08 9.60 -15.57
C HIS A 184 -8.38 9.27 -14.81
N ARG A 185 -8.54 7.99 -14.47
CA ARG A 185 -9.56 7.59 -13.49
C ARG A 185 -9.02 7.88 -12.10
N HIS A 186 -9.68 8.76 -11.34
CA HIS A 186 -9.40 8.90 -9.91
C HIS A 186 -10.01 7.72 -9.15
N LEU A 187 -9.21 6.68 -8.98
CA LEU A 187 -9.55 5.50 -8.21
C LEU A 187 -9.44 5.83 -6.71
N LEU A 188 -10.58 6.17 -6.09
CA LEU A 188 -10.63 6.32 -4.64
C LEU A 188 -10.76 4.93 -4.02
N MET A 189 -9.73 4.51 -3.31
CA MET A 189 -9.72 3.24 -2.58
C MET A 189 -10.84 3.22 -1.54
N GLU A 190 -11.56 2.11 -1.48
CA GLU A 190 -12.60 1.87 -0.49
C GLU A 190 -12.09 0.98 0.63
N GLU A 191 -11.62 -0.23 0.31
CA GLU A 191 -11.16 -1.20 1.30
C GLU A 191 -10.16 -2.21 0.69
N ILE A 192 -9.34 -2.82 1.56
CA ILE A 192 -8.53 -4.00 1.24
C ILE A 192 -9.30 -5.23 1.70
N THR A 193 -9.67 -6.11 0.77
CA THR A 193 -10.58 -7.24 1.06
C THR A 193 -9.82 -8.54 1.26
N GLU A 194 -8.83 -8.83 0.41
CA GLU A 194 -8.03 -10.05 0.44
C GLU A 194 -6.53 -9.77 0.31
N HIS A 195 -5.73 -10.79 0.58
CA HIS A 195 -4.28 -10.78 0.37
C HIS A 195 -3.81 -12.15 -0.10
N CYS A 196 -2.72 -12.18 -0.85
CA CYS A 196 -2.06 -13.42 -1.23
C CYS A 196 -0.54 -13.28 -1.09
N SER A 197 0.12 -14.42 -0.90
CA SER A 197 1.57 -14.51 -0.79
C SER A 197 2.11 -15.51 -1.80
N ASP A 198 3.09 -15.09 -2.59
CA ASP A 198 3.77 -15.90 -3.61
C ASP A 198 4.96 -16.68 -3.05
N GLU A 199 5.54 -17.58 -3.85
CA GLU A 199 6.77 -18.32 -3.50
C GLU A 199 7.98 -17.41 -3.24
N LYS A 200 7.94 -16.18 -3.77
CA LYS A 200 8.96 -15.14 -3.54
C LYS A 200 8.86 -14.50 -2.15
N ALA A 201 7.76 -14.74 -1.41
CA ALA A 201 7.58 -14.19 -0.08
C ALA A 201 8.62 -14.75 0.90
N VAL A 202 9.32 -13.85 1.59
CA VAL A 202 10.28 -14.23 2.63
C VAL A 202 9.54 -14.88 3.79
N LYS A 203 9.88 -16.13 4.09
CA LYS A 203 9.30 -16.89 5.20
C LYS A 203 9.86 -16.40 6.53
N MET A 204 9.10 -16.58 7.60
CA MET A 204 9.50 -16.20 8.96
C MET A 204 10.85 -16.79 9.41
N LYS A 205 11.27 -17.94 8.87
CA LYS A 205 12.58 -18.56 9.17
C LYS A 205 13.77 -17.75 8.63
N ASP A 206 13.57 -17.07 7.51
CA ASP A 206 14.59 -16.25 6.83
C ASP A 206 14.38 -14.75 7.09
N ALA A 207 13.52 -14.43 8.07
CA ALA A 207 13.18 -13.06 8.44
C ALA A 207 14.35 -12.26 9.02
N PHE A 208 15.37 -12.94 9.54
CA PHE A 208 16.54 -12.34 10.15
C PHE A 208 17.82 -12.74 9.43
N TYR A 209 18.76 -11.80 9.33
CA TYR A 209 20.09 -12.04 8.79
C TYR A 209 21.17 -11.55 9.77
N PRO A 210 22.33 -12.25 9.83
CA PRO A 210 23.43 -11.85 10.70
C PRO A 210 24.19 -10.66 10.11
N LEU A 211 24.45 -9.66 10.94
CA LEU A 211 25.36 -8.56 10.63
C LEU A 211 26.81 -8.95 10.97
N ALA A 212 27.79 -8.29 10.35
CA ALA A 212 29.21 -8.52 10.62
C ALA A 212 29.61 -8.30 12.10
N SER A 213 28.83 -7.52 12.84
CA SER A 213 28.97 -7.30 14.29
C SER A 213 28.41 -8.43 15.17
N GLY A 214 27.79 -9.45 14.59
CA GLY A 214 27.15 -10.57 15.29
C GLY A 214 25.71 -10.32 15.75
N MET A 215 25.19 -9.11 15.59
CA MET A 215 23.77 -8.80 15.82
C MET A 215 22.89 -9.33 14.68
N GLN A 216 21.69 -9.80 15.01
CA GLN A 216 20.66 -10.19 14.03
C GLN A 216 19.80 -8.98 13.69
N ARG A 217 19.59 -8.73 12.39
CA ARG A 217 18.71 -7.68 11.88
C ARG A 217 17.60 -8.30 11.04
N ARG A 218 16.43 -7.67 11.05
CA ARG A 218 15.28 -8.12 10.27
C ARG A 218 15.48 -7.74 8.81
N ARG A 219 15.09 -8.60 7.87
CA ARG A 219 15.08 -8.28 6.44
C ARG A 219 13.94 -7.31 6.12
N HIS A 220 14.25 -6.25 5.38
CA HIS A 220 13.25 -5.32 4.86
C HIS A 220 12.82 -5.80 3.47
N THR A 221 11.63 -6.38 3.39
CA THR A 221 11.10 -6.87 2.11
C THR A 221 9.63 -6.52 1.97
N THR A 222 9.16 -6.39 0.73
CA THR A 222 7.73 -6.37 0.36
C THR A 222 7.44 -7.36 -0.76
N ALA A 223 8.44 -8.15 -1.16
CA ALA A 223 8.37 -9.03 -2.31
C ALA A 223 7.44 -10.22 -2.05
N GLY A 224 6.67 -10.57 -3.08
CA GLY A 224 5.78 -11.73 -3.07
C GLY A 224 4.51 -11.55 -2.25
N TRP A 225 4.08 -10.32 -2.00
CA TRP A 225 2.82 -10.02 -1.34
C TRP A 225 1.99 -9.08 -2.22
N ASP A 226 0.76 -9.51 -2.52
CA ASP A 226 -0.22 -8.69 -3.23
C ASP A 226 -1.48 -8.56 -2.37
N LEU A 227 -2.11 -7.40 -2.47
CA LEU A 227 -3.34 -7.04 -1.76
C LEU A 227 -4.46 -6.86 -2.77
N TYR A 228 -5.63 -7.41 -2.48
CA TYR A 228 -6.80 -7.23 -3.31
C TYR A 228 -7.56 -6.01 -2.80
N VAL A 229 -7.61 -4.98 -3.64
CA VAL A 229 -8.15 -3.66 -3.30
C VAL A 229 -9.44 -3.43 -4.06
N THR A 230 -10.46 -3.00 -3.34
CA THR A 230 -11.73 -2.54 -3.91
C THR A 230 -11.78 -1.02 -3.87
N TYR A 231 -12.21 -0.44 -4.98
CA TYR A 231 -12.35 1.00 -5.16
C TYR A 231 -13.82 1.39 -5.15
N LYS A 232 -14.11 2.67 -4.87
CA LYS A 232 -15.49 3.18 -4.79
C LYS A 232 -16.26 3.16 -6.11
N ASP A 233 -15.58 2.97 -7.24
CA ASP A 233 -16.20 2.76 -8.54
C ASP A 233 -16.59 1.28 -8.78
N CYS A 234 -16.50 0.46 -7.73
CA CYS A 234 -16.69 -0.99 -7.75
C CYS A 234 -15.65 -1.73 -8.61
N SER A 235 -14.58 -1.07 -9.04
CA SER A 235 -13.44 -1.76 -9.63
C SER A 235 -12.61 -2.42 -8.52
N SER A 236 -11.91 -3.48 -8.88
CA SER A 236 -11.06 -4.22 -7.95
C SER A 236 -9.82 -4.71 -8.67
N ASN A 237 -8.65 -4.62 -8.02
CA ASN A 237 -7.43 -5.16 -8.60
C ASN A 237 -6.48 -5.70 -7.52
N TRP A 238 -5.62 -6.62 -7.94
CA TRP A 238 -4.47 -7.05 -7.16
C TRP A 238 -3.37 -6.01 -7.30
N ILE A 239 -2.91 -5.48 -6.18
CA ILE A 239 -1.88 -4.44 -6.12
C ILE A 239 -0.71 -4.96 -5.28
N PRO A 240 0.53 -4.87 -5.79
CA PRO A 240 1.70 -5.24 -5.02
C PRO A 240 1.80 -4.47 -3.71
N LEU A 241 2.22 -5.16 -2.63
CA LEU A 241 2.39 -4.55 -1.31
C LEU A 241 3.35 -3.36 -1.33
N LYS A 242 4.35 -3.38 -2.22
CA LYS A 242 5.28 -2.26 -2.42
C LYS A 242 4.54 -0.96 -2.71
N ASP A 243 3.61 -1.00 -3.66
CA ASP A 243 2.89 0.20 -4.14
C ASP A 243 1.82 0.63 -3.14
N MET A 244 1.17 -0.34 -2.50
CA MET A 244 0.17 -0.11 -1.45
C MET A 244 0.79 0.52 -0.21
N LYS A 245 1.98 0.10 0.21
CA LYS A 245 2.70 0.71 1.31
C LYS A 245 3.06 2.17 1.03
N GLU A 246 3.43 2.50 -0.21
CA GLU A 246 3.79 3.87 -0.58
C GLU A 246 2.56 4.79 -0.71
N SER A 247 1.44 4.25 -1.20
CA SER A 247 0.23 5.02 -1.49
C SER A 247 -0.74 5.11 -0.30
N PHE A 248 -0.95 3.99 0.40
CA PHE A 248 -1.95 3.82 1.47
C PHE A 248 -1.37 3.09 2.70
N PRO A 249 -0.29 3.61 3.32
CA PRO A 249 0.41 2.91 4.40
C PRO A 249 -0.46 2.66 5.64
N ILE A 250 -1.37 3.58 5.97
CA ILE A 250 -2.20 3.51 7.18
C ILE A 250 -3.25 2.40 7.02
N GLU A 251 -3.94 2.40 5.89
CA GLU A 251 -4.99 1.44 5.56
C GLU A 251 -4.42 0.02 5.49
N VAL A 252 -3.22 -0.15 4.93
CA VAL A 252 -2.52 -1.44 4.91
C VAL A 252 -2.12 -1.88 6.32
N ALA A 253 -1.67 -0.96 7.17
CA ALA A 253 -1.29 -1.30 8.55
C ALA A 253 -2.50 -1.78 9.37
N ASP A 254 -3.62 -1.05 9.30
CA ASP A 254 -4.88 -1.44 9.94
C ASP A 254 -5.39 -2.79 9.43
N TYR A 255 -5.36 -2.99 8.11
CA TYR A 255 -5.74 -4.27 7.49
C TYR A 255 -4.85 -5.41 8.00
N ALA A 256 -3.52 -5.23 7.99
CA ALA A 256 -2.59 -6.27 8.41
C ALA A 256 -2.75 -6.65 9.89
N ILE A 257 -3.03 -5.68 10.77
CA ILE A 257 -3.36 -5.93 12.18
C ILE A 257 -4.67 -6.69 12.31
N SER A 258 -5.70 -6.30 11.56
CA SER A 258 -7.02 -6.95 11.59
C SER A 258 -6.96 -8.42 11.14
N LYS A 259 -6.08 -8.74 10.18
CA LYS A 259 -5.91 -10.10 9.64
C LYS A 259 -4.85 -10.93 10.36
N GLY A 260 -4.11 -10.35 11.31
CA GLY A 260 -3.07 -11.06 12.06
C GLY A 260 -1.79 -11.34 11.28
N ILE A 261 -1.53 -10.60 10.20
CA ILE A 261 -0.34 -10.76 9.33
C ILE A 261 0.74 -9.71 9.61
N GLN A 262 0.54 -8.84 10.61
CA GLN A 262 1.47 -7.77 10.95
C GLN A 262 2.87 -8.26 11.34
N ASP A 263 2.99 -9.51 11.80
CA ASP A 263 4.25 -10.11 12.24
C ASP A 263 5.06 -10.73 11.08
N GLU A 264 4.47 -10.84 9.89
CA GLU A 264 5.17 -11.38 8.71
C GLU A 264 6.34 -10.47 8.31
N PRO A 265 7.44 -11.04 7.75
CA PRO A 265 8.63 -10.27 7.39
C PRO A 265 8.35 -9.10 6.45
N ALA A 266 7.28 -9.17 5.65
CA ALA A 266 6.91 -8.11 4.72
C ALA A 266 6.32 -6.85 5.38
N PHE A 267 5.73 -7.01 6.56
CA PHE A 267 4.94 -5.98 7.24
C PHE A 267 5.64 -5.43 8.49
N ALA A 268 6.25 -6.33 9.23
CA ALA A 268 6.62 -6.10 10.61
C ALA A 268 7.80 -5.14 10.84
N TRP A 269 8.51 -4.75 9.78
CA TRP A 269 9.60 -3.77 9.84
C TRP A 269 9.10 -2.32 9.70
N TRP A 270 7.86 -2.11 9.24
CA TRP A 270 7.34 -0.75 8.99
C TRP A 270 5.98 -0.48 9.63
N ILE A 271 5.11 -1.48 9.82
CA ILE A 271 3.82 -1.28 10.51
C ILE A 271 3.97 -0.59 11.87
N PRO A 272 4.93 -0.95 12.76
CA PRO A 272 5.09 -0.29 14.06
C PRO A 272 5.48 1.19 13.98
N HIS A 273 5.84 1.69 12.80
CA HIS A 273 6.20 3.09 12.57
C HIS A 273 5.06 3.91 11.95
N VAL A 274 3.98 3.25 11.51
CA VAL A 274 2.82 3.89 10.88
C VAL A 274 1.66 4.06 11.87
N VAL A 275 1.50 3.11 12.81
CA VAL A 275 0.42 3.05 13.81
C VAL A 275 0.84 3.67 15.14
#